data_AF-A0A7J3D919-F1
#
_entry.id   AF-A0A7J3D919-F1
#
_cell.length_a   1.000
_cell.length_b   1.000
_cell.length_c   1.000
_cell.angle_alpha   90.00
_cell.angle_beta   90.00
_cell.angle_gamma   90.00
#
_symmetry.space_group_name_H-M   'P 1'
#
loop_
_entity.id
_entity.type
_entity.pdbx_description
1 polymer ?
#
loop_
_entity_poly.entity_id
_entity_poly.type
_entity_poly.pdbx_seq_one_letter_code
_entity_poly.pdbx_strand_id
1 'polypeptide(L)'
;MNVLIMMTGRSVWGGFNSVWAMIRKYEFIPETVYILTTQDEREEASILKKMLEVLIRGYGLIPEILIEIIKGDEIKEISEKVRKIATGHKERGDKIALEVTPGHKIVVLGSVFAGWSKEIFDYIFYLYVESLFNAKRPYLLIPISTQHLHEIISEAR
;
A
#
# COMPACT_ATOMS: atom_id res chain seq x y z
N MET A 1 -1.20 -12.13 11.40
CA MET A 1 -1.45 -12.05 9.95
C MET A 1 -0.63 -10.92 9.36
N ASN A 2 -0.40 -10.95 8.04
CA ASN A 2 0.19 -9.82 7.31
C ASN A 2 -0.92 -8.88 6.82
N VAL A 3 -0.87 -7.62 7.23
CA VAL A 3 -1.87 -6.60 6.91
C VAL A 3 -1.21 -5.50 6.10
N LEU A 4 -1.78 -5.19 4.94
CA LEU A 4 -1.35 -4.10 4.10
C LEU A 4 -2.37 -2.97 4.15
N ILE A 5 -1.92 -1.78 4.49
CA ILE A 5 -2.66 -0.54 4.26
C ILE A 5 -2.03 0.14 3.06
N MET A 6 -2.80 0.33 2.01
CA MET A 6 -2.37 1.03 0.81
C MET A 6 -3.41 2.04 0.37
N MET A 7 -3.07 2.88 -0.59
CA MET A 7 -3.96 3.89 -1.14
C MET A 7 -4.10 3.72 -2.63
N THR A 8 -5.17 4.25 -3.20
CA THR A 8 -5.28 4.39 -4.65
C THR A 8 -4.70 5.71 -5.09
N GLY A 9 -4.27 5.75 -6.33
CA GLY A 9 -4.03 6.99 -7.05
C GLY A 9 -4.40 6.78 -8.52
N ARG A 10 -4.11 7.79 -9.34
CA ARG A 10 -4.47 7.81 -10.78
C ARG A 10 -3.92 6.65 -11.62
N SER A 11 -2.97 5.87 -11.09
CA SER A 11 -2.39 4.72 -11.78
C SER A 11 -2.56 3.46 -10.94
N VAL A 12 -3.44 2.56 -11.41
CA VAL A 12 -3.61 1.21 -10.85
C VAL A 12 -2.30 0.43 -10.87
N TRP A 13 -1.48 0.61 -11.91
CA TRP A 13 -0.17 -0.05 -12.02
C TRP A 13 0.79 0.32 -10.90
N GLY A 14 0.72 1.55 -10.38
CA GLY A 14 1.58 1.98 -9.26
C GLY A 14 1.35 1.12 -8.02
N GLY A 15 0.10 1.03 -7.58
CA GLY A 15 -0.28 0.21 -6.42
C GLY A 15 -0.13 -1.29 -6.66
N PHE A 16 -0.38 -1.77 -7.88
CA PHE A 16 -0.18 -3.19 -8.17
C PHE A 16 1.31 -3.58 -8.15
N ASN A 17 2.16 -2.78 -8.79
CA ASN A 17 3.58 -3.08 -8.90
C ASN A 17 4.30 -2.94 -7.55
N SER A 18 3.90 -1.99 -6.70
CA SER A 18 4.45 -1.84 -5.35
C SER A 18 4.21 -3.08 -4.51
N VAL A 19 2.98 -3.64 -4.54
CA VAL A 19 2.65 -4.88 -3.82
C VAL A 19 3.42 -6.07 -4.38
N TRP A 20 3.54 -6.19 -5.71
CA TRP A 20 4.33 -7.27 -6.31
C TRP A 20 5.80 -7.17 -5.92
N ALA A 21 6.37 -5.96 -5.94
CA ALA A 21 7.75 -5.72 -5.51
C ALA A 21 7.96 -6.11 -4.04
N MET A 22 7.05 -5.70 -3.16
CA MET A 22 7.05 -6.03 -1.73
C MET A 22 7.05 -7.54 -1.50
N ILE A 23 6.12 -8.28 -2.11
CA ILE A 23 6.05 -9.74 -1.99
C ILE A 23 7.36 -10.39 -2.42
N ARG A 24 7.90 -9.95 -3.57
CA ARG A 24 9.11 -10.53 -4.16
C ARG A 24 10.39 -10.26 -3.37
N LYS A 25 10.54 -9.07 -2.79
CA LYS A 25 11.78 -8.66 -2.11
C LYS A 25 11.77 -8.94 -0.61
N TYR A 26 10.61 -8.87 0.02
CA TYR A 26 10.46 -8.94 1.48
C TYR A 26 9.67 -10.17 1.94
N GLU A 27 9.15 -10.99 1.01
CA GLU A 27 8.30 -12.15 1.30
C GLU A 27 7.06 -11.79 2.15
N PHE A 28 6.68 -10.50 2.15
CA PHE A 28 5.49 -10.01 2.83
C PHE A 28 4.28 -10.22 1.91
N ILE A 29 3.59 -11.35 2.09
CA ILE A 29 2.34 -11.64 1.37
C ILE A 29 1.17 -11.23 2.26
N PRO A 30 0.38 -10.20 1.90
CA PRO A 30 -0.72 -9.73 2.75
C PRO A 30 -1.93 -10.67 2.70
N GLU A 31 -2.47 -10.97 3.87
CA GLU A 31 -3.73 -11.71 4.07
C GLU A 31 -4.93 -10.76 4.08
N THR A 32 -4.73 -9.53 4.59
CA THR A 32 -5.73 -8.46 4.57
C THR A 32 -5.14 -7.23 3.89
N VAL A 33 -5.89 -6.63 2.97
CA VAL A 33 -5.51 -5.39 2.28
C VAL A 33 -6.60 -4.35 2.46
N TYR A 34 -6.24 -3.19 3.02
CA TYR A 34 -7.08 -2.00 3.03
C TYR A 34 -6.63 -1.07 1.90
N ILE A 35 -7.52 -0.79 0.95
CA ILE A 35 -7.32 0.20 -0.10
C ILE A 35 -8.07 1.47 0.29
N LEU A 36 -7.33 2.48 0.75
CA LEU A 36 -7.86 3.81 1.04
C LEU A 36 -8.05 4.57 -0.27
N THR A 37 -9.27 5.02 -0.55
CA THR A 37 -9.60 5.70 -1.81
C THR A 37 -10.54 6.88 -1.58
N THR A 38 -10.47 7.88 -2.45
CA THR A 38 -11.52 8.90 -2.55
C THR A 38 -12.70 8.35 -3.35
N GLN A 39 -13.86 9.01 -3.27
CA GLN A 39 -15.05 8.63 -4.03
C GLN A 39 -14.80 8.64 -5.55
N ASP A 40 -13.99 9.60 -6.02
CA ASP A 40 -13.70 9.79 -7.45
C ASP A 40 -12.77 8.70 -8.02
N GLU A 41 -12.00 8.03 -7.16
CA GLU A 41 -11.03 6.98 -7.55
C GLU A 41 -11.53 5.56 -7.22
N ARG A 42 -12.84 5.41 -6.98
CA ARG A 42 -13.46 4.14 -6.56
C ARG A 42 -13.36 3.06 -7.65
N GLU A 43 -13.40 3.45 -8.92
CA GLU A 43 -13.26 2.51 -10.03
C GLU A 43 -11.83 1.95 -10.09
N GLU A 44 -10.82 2.81 -9.98
CA GLU A 44 -9.42 2.42 -9.89
C GLU A 44 -9.18 1.49 -8.70
N ALA A 45 -9.78 1.77 -7.54
CA ALA A 45 -9.68 0.91 -6.37
C ALA A 45 -10.31 -0.47 -6.60
N SER A 46 -11.41 -0.52 -7.35
CA SER A 46 -12.08 -1.77 -7.70
C SER A 46 -11.27 -2.61 -8.70
N ILE A 47 -10.61 -1.97 -9.66
CA ILE A 47 -9.69 -2.64 -10.60
C ILE A 47 -8.46 -3.15 -9.84
N LEU A 48 -7.84 -2.30 -8.99
CA LEU A 48 -6.69 -2.66 -8.18
C LEU A 48 -7.01 -3.86 -7.28
N LYS A 49 -8.16 -3.86 -6.59
CA LYS A 49 -8.63 -4.99 -5.79
C LYS A 49 -8.61 -6.30 -6.57
N LYS A 50 -9.21 -6.34 -7.77
CA LYS A 50 -9.25 -7.56 -8.60
C LYS A 50 -7.85 -8.01 -9.01
N MET A 51 -6.97 -7.08 -9.35
CA MET A 51 -5.59 -7.40 -9.72
C MET A 51 -4.81 -7.98 -8.53
N LEU A 52 -4.95 -7.39 -7.34
CA LEU A 52 -4.32 -7.86 -6.11
C LEU A 52 -4.86 -9.23 -5.67
N GLU A 53 -6.16 -9.48 -5.81
CA GLU A 53 -6.75 -10.80 -5.54
C GLU A 53 -6.08 -11.88 -6.39
N VAL A 54 -5.89 -11.64 -7.69
CA VAL A 54 -5.20 -12.58 -8.59
C VAL A 54 -3.73 -12.76 -8.20
N LEU A 55 -3.03 -11.66 -7.93
CA LEU A 55 -1.61 -11.70 -7.56
C LEU A 55 -1.39 -12.53 -6.30
N ILE A 56 -2.11 -12.22 -5.22
CA ILE A 56 -1.92 -12.85 -3.90
C ILE A 56 -2.36 -14.33 -3.95
N ARG A 57 -3.43 -14.66 -4.69
CA ARG A 57 -3.81 -16.07 -4.97
C ARG A 57 -2.72 -16.83 -5.70
N GLY A 58 -1.98 -16.17 -6.59
CA GLY A 58 -0.79 -16.73 -7.23
C GLY A 58 0.32 -17.14 -6.25
N TYR A 59 0.35 -16.55 -5.05
CA TYR A 59 1.25 -16.93 -3.95
C TYR A 59 0.59 -17.85 -2.91
N GLY A 60 -0.57 -18.42 -3.20
CA GLY A 60 -1.20 -19.46 -2.38
C GLY A 60 -2.10 -18.95 -1.25
N LEU A 61 -2.39 -17.65 -1.16
CA LEU A 61 -3.31 -17.08 -0.16
C LEU A 61 -4.62 -16.61 -0.78
N ILE A 62 -5.70 -16.63 0.00
CA ILE A 62 -6.98 -16.02 -0.36
C ILE A 62 -7.10 -14.73 0.44
N PRO A 63 -6.83 -13.55 -0.15
CA PRO A 63 -6.82 -12.31 0.61
C PRO A 63 -8.22 -11.78 0.89
N GLU A 64 -8.39 -11.12 2.03
CA GLU A 64 -9.49 -10.19 2.28
C GLU A 64 -9.09 -8.79 1.82
N ILE A 65 -9.74 -8.26 0.78
CA ILE A 65 -9.45 -6.90 0.27
C ILE A 65 -10.64 -5.99 0.47
N LEU A 66 -10.44 -4.95 1.27
CA LEU A 66 -11.43 -3.97 1.70
C LEU A 66 -11.14 -2.61 1.04
N ILE A 67 -12.18 -1.96 0.52
CA ILE A 67 -12.09 -0.60 -0.03
C ILE A 67 -12.69 0.35 0.98
N GLU A 68 -11.90 1.31 1.44
CA GLU A 68 -12.29 2.31 2.44
C GLU A 68 -12.36 3.68 1.79
N ILE A 69 -13.57 4.24 1.70
CA ILE A 69 -13.78 5.59 1.17
C ILE A 69 -13.35 6.63 2.22
N ILE A 70 -12.53 7.60 1.82
CA ILE A 70 -12.07 8.73 2.63
C ILE A 70 -12.31 10.06 1.90
N LYS A 71 -12.41 11.16 2.63
CA LYS A 71 -12.61 12.50 2.04
C LYS A 71 -11.35 13.10 1.40
N GLY A 72 -10.16 12.61 1.75
CA GLY A 72 -8.91 12.89 1.02
C GLY A 72 -8.39 14.32 1.10
N ASP A 73 -8.98 15.19 1.93
CA ASP A 73 -8.69 16.62 2.05
C ASP A 73 -8.22 17.05 3.44
N GLU A 74 -8.38 16.20 4.47
CA GLU A 74 -7.94 16.47 5.84
C GLU A 74 -6.96 15.43 6.38
N ILE A 75 -5.71 15.85 6.65
CA ILE A 75 -4.64 15.00 7.21
C ILE A 75 -5.08 14.31 8.51
N LYS A 76 -5.78 15.04 9.39
CA LYS A 76 -6.21 14.53 10.70
C LYS A 76 -7.20 13.37 10.55
N GLU A 77 -8.23 13.55 9.73
CA GLU A 77 -9.25 12.50 9.50
C GLU A 77 -8.62 11.24 8.90
N ILE A 78 -7.73 11.42 7.91
CA ILE A 78 -6.99 10.32 7.29
C ILE A 78 -6.14 9.59 8.34
N SER A 79 -5.40 10.34 9.14
CA SER A 79 -4.55 9.80 10.20
C SER A 79 -5.34 9.02 11.26
N GLU A 80 -6.49 9.53 11.69
CA GLU A 80 -7.38 8.86 12.64
C GLU A 80 -7.95 7.55 12.07
N LYS A 81 -8.38 7.57 10.80
CA LYS A 81 -8.87 6.37 10.11
C LYS A 81 -7.79 5.29 10.00
N VAL A 82 -6.61 5.64 9.50
CA VAL A 82 -5.48 4.70 9.38
C VAL A 82 -5.05 4.19 10.74
N ARG A 83 -4.96 5.07 11.75
CA ARG A 83 -4.60 4.68 13.11
C ARG A 83 -5.60 3.70 13.69
N LYS A 84 -6.90 3.92 13.49
CA LYS A 84 -7.95 3.00 13.97
C LYS A 84 -7.80 1.60 13.36
N ILE A 85 -7.61 1.52 12.04
CA ILE A 85 -7.39 0.24 11.34
C ILE A 85 -6.13 -0.44 11.89
N ALA A 86 -5.02 0.28 11.88
CA ALA A 86 -3.72 -0.28 12.25
C ALA A 86 -3.66 -0.70 13.73
N THR A 87 -4.21 0.10 14.65
CA THR A 87 -4.23 -0.24 16.09
C THR A 87 -5.05 -1.51 16.34
N GLY A 88 -6.21 -1.66 15.69
CA GLY A 88 -7.04 -2.85 15.83
C GLY A 88 -6.33 -4.14 15.39
N HIS A 89 -5.47 -4.07 14.36
CA HIS A 89 -4.61 -5.17 13.94
C HIS A 89 -3.41 -5.37 14.87
N LYS A 90 -2.79 -4.29 15.34
CA LYS A 90 -1.63 -4.36 16.24
C LYS A 90 -1.97 -5.04 17.56
N GLU A 91 -3.16 -4.76 18.11
CA GLU A 91 -3.68 -5.40 19.33
C GLU A 91 -3.87 -6.92 19.18
N ARG A 92 -4.03 -7.42 17.95
CA ARG A 92 -4.09 -8.86 17.63
C ARG A 92 -2.73 -9.49 17.36
N GLY A 93 -1.64 -8.71 17.40
CA GLY A 93 -0.30 -9.18 17.07
C GLY A 93 -0.05 -9.32 15.57
N ASP A 94 -0.85 -8.67 14.72
CA ASP A 94 -0.63 -8.67 13.27
C ASP A 94 0.57 -7.80 12.87
N LYS A 95 1.24 -8.17 11.78
CA LYS A 95 2.30 -7.37 11.15
C LYS A 95 1.67 -6.41 10.15
N ILE A 96 2.01 -5.13 10.26
CA ILE A 96 1.34 -4.08 9.49
C ILE A 96 2.35 -3.39 8.59
N ALA A 97 2.09 -3.43 7.29
CA ALA A 97 2.81 -2.68 6.27
C ALA A 97 1.96 -1.50 5.78
N LEU A 98 2.60 -0.35 5.56
CA LEU A 98 2.04 0.79 4.85
C LEU A 98 2.72 0.91 3.48
N GLU A 99 1.96 1.09 2.41
CA GLU A 99 2.50 1.22 1.05
C GLU A 99 2.14 2.59 0.48
N VAL A 100 3.14 3.44 0.23
CA VAL A 100 2.95 4.89 -0.03
C VAL A 100 3.24 5.33 -1.47
N THR A 101 3.37 4.40 -2.41
CA THR A 101 3.67 4.65 -3.83
C THR A 101 2.53 5.34 -4.56
N PRO A 102 1.32 4.76 -4.64
CA PRO A 102 0.14 5.46 -5.10
C PRO A 102 -0.37 6.43 -4.02
N GLY A 103 -1.21 7.39 -4.42
CA GLY A 103 -1.90 8.28 -3.49
C GLY A 103 -1.66 9.75 -3.71
N HIS A 104 -2.67 10.54 -3.37
CA HIS A 104 -2.49 11.98 -3.19
C HIS A 104 -1.58 12.21 -1.99
N LYS A 105 -0.67 13.18 -2.11
CA LYS A 105 0.34 13.47 -1.07
C LYS A 105 -0.28 13.68 0.31
N ILE A 106 -1.46 14.29 0.37
CA ILE A 106 -2.18 14.53 1.63
C ILE A 106 -2.64 13.22 2.30
N VAL A 107 -3.06 12.23 1.51
CA VAL A 107 -3.44 10.89 2.00
C VAL A 107 -2.21 10.13 2.49
N VAL A 108 -1.12 10.19 1.73
CA VAL A 108 0.16 9.59 2.12
C VAL A 108 0.64 10.18 3.44
N LEU A 109 0.68 11.51 3.56
CA LEU A 109 1.11 12.20 4.78
C LEU A 109 0.23 11.84 5.98
N GLY A 110 -1.10 11.88 5.84
CA GLY A 110 -2.02 11.47 6.91
C GLY A 110 -1.79 10.04 7.36
N SER A 111 -1.56 9.13 6.41
CA SER A 111 -1.31 7.71 6.68
C SER A 111 0.02 7.47 7.39
N VAL A 112 1.11 8.13 6.97
CA VAL A 112 2.41 8.05 7.64
C VAL A 112 2.33 8.63 9.05
N PHE A 113 1.69 9.79 9.22
CA PHE A 113 1.49 10.40 10.55
C PHE A 113 0.65 9.55 11.50
N ALA A 114 -0.16 8.62 10.98
CA ALA A 114 -0.92 7.71 11.81
C ALA A 114 -0.02 6.85 12.71
N GLY A 115 1.15 6.44 12.20
CA GLY A 115 2.11 5.55 12.86
C GLY A 115 3.37 6.21 13.41
N TRP A 116 3.67 7.46 13.02
CA TRP A 116 4.95 8.12 13.30
C TRP A 116 5.37 8.14 14.78
N SER A 117 4.44 8.39 15.71
CA SER A 117 4.76 8.54 17.13
C SER A 117 4.67 7.27 17.97
N LYS A 118 4.19 6.16 17.40
CA LYS A 118 3.84 4.94 18.15
C LYS A 118 4.41 3.65 17.55
N GLU A 119 5.27 3.75 16.54
CA GLU A 119 5.85 2.60 15.83
C GLU A 119 4.78 1.55 15.45
N ILE A 120 3.65 2.02 14.92
CA ILE A 120 2.51 1.16 14.61
C ILE A 120 2.82 0.24 13.43
N PHE A 121 3.49 0.78 12.41
CA PHE A 121 3.87 0.03 11.22
C PHE A 121 5.16 -0.73 11.44
N ASP A 122 5.16 -1.99 11.04
CA ASP A 122 6.37 -2.83 11.01
C ASP A 122 7.19 -2.57 9.73
N TYR A 123 6.51 -2.14 8.66
CA TYR A 123 7.14 -1.75 7.39
C TYR A 123 6.47 -0.53 6.76
N ILE A 124 7.24 0.31 6.09
CA ILE A 124 6.69 1.33 5.17
C ILE A 124 7.40 1.21 3.83
N PHE A 125 6.65 0.84 2.79
CA PHE A 125 7.20 0.60 1.44
C PHE A 125 6.93 1.75 0.48
N TYR A 126 7.92 2.05 -0.36
CA TYR A 126 7.80 2.97 -1.48
C TYR A 126 8.53 2.42 -2.71
N LEU A 127 7.82 2.20 -3.81
CA LEU A 127 8.39 1.78 -5.09
C LEU A 127 8.64 3.00 -5.97
N TYR A 128 9.89 3.40 -6.07
CA TYR A 128 10.35 4.40 -7.01
C TYR A 128 10.64 3.76 -8.38
N VAL A 129 10.02 4.28 -9.43
CA VAL A 129 10.31 3.90 -10.83
C VAL A 129 10.72 5.16 -11.59
N GLU A 130 11.94 5.18 -12.12
CA GLU A 130 12.54 6.38 -12.71
C GLU A 130 11.78 6.92 -13.94
N SER A 131 11.07 6.04 -14.66
CA SER A 131 10.36 6.38 -15.90
C SER A 131 8.87 6.08 -15.81
N LEU A 132 8.04 7.10 -16.07
CA LEU A 132 6.59 6.96 -16.17
C LEU A 132 6.15 6.02 -17.31
N PHE A 133 6.97 5.89 -18.36
CA PHE A 133 6.72 4.92 -19.43
C PHE A 133 6.84 3.48 -18.91
N ASN A 134 7.87 3.22 -18.10
CA ASN A 134 8.06 1.92 -17.48
C ASN A 134 7.02 1.65 -16.37
N ALA A 135 6.60 2.69 -15.63
CA ALA A 135 5.63 2.57 -14.54
C ALA A 135 4.24 2.06 -14.99
N LYS A 136 3.93 2.06 -16.29
CA LYS A 136 2.70 1.49 -16.87
C LYS A 136 2.81 0.01 -17.26
N ARG A 137 3.96 -0.61 -17.05
CA ARG A 137 4.20 -2.03 -17.35
C ARG A 137 4.02 -2.87 -16.09
N PRO A 138 3.64 -4.15 -16.21
CA PRO A 138 3.75 -5.10 -15.12
C PRO A 138 5.16 -5.10 -14.51
N TYR A 139 5.25 -5.25 -13.19
CA TYR A 139 6.49 -5.18 -12.42
C TYR A 139 7.67 -5.95 -13.01
N LEU A 140 7.45 -7.20 -13.45
CA LEU A 140 8.49 -8.05 -14.04
C LEU A 140 9.01 -7.57 -15.41
N LEU A 141 8.30 -6.64 -16.06
CA LEU A 141 8.69 -6.03 -17.35
C LEU A 141 9.31 -4.65 -17.17
N ILE A 142 9.45 -4.15 -15.93
CA ILE A 142 10.18 -2.92 -15.61
C ILE A 142 11.67 -3.26 -15.48
N PRO A 143 12.57 -2.59 -16.23
CA PRO A 143 14.01 -2.85 -16.12
C PRO A 143 14.49 -2.73 -14.67
N ILE A 144 15.17 -3.77 -14.18
CA ILE A 144 15.59 -3.88 -12.76
C ILE A 144 16.41 -2.67 -12.30
N SER A 145 17.25 -2.11 -13.17
CA SER A 145 18.07 -0.93 -12.86
C SER A 145 17.26 0.35 -12.63
N THR A 146 15.97 0.37 -12.98
CA THR A 146 15.10 1.56 -12.93
C THR A 146 13.96 1.43 -11.91
N GLN A 147 13.93 0.34 -11.14
CA GLN A 147 12.93 0.08 -10.10
C GLN A 147 13.62 -0.08 -8.75
N HIS A 148 13.26 0.79 -7.81
CA HIS A 148 13.86 0.86 -6.48
C HIS A 148 12.75 0.74 -5.45
N LEU A 149 12.65 -0.42 -4.80
CA LEU A 149 11.75 -0.62 -3.69
C LEU A 149 12.48 -0.23 -2.39
N HIS A 150 11.97 0.81 -1.75
CA HIS A 150 12.45 1.30 -0.47
C HIS A 150 11.62 0.71 0.67
N GLU A 151 12.29 0.36 1.76
CA GLU A 151 11.65 0.10 3.05
C GLU A 151 12.11 1.19 4.01
N ILE A 152 11.23 2.16 4.23
CA ILE A 152 11.57 3.46 4.78
C ILE A 152 12.00 3.36 6.25
N ILE A 153 11.43 2.43 7.04
CA ILE A 153 11.77 2.33 8.47
C ILE A 153 13.23 1.88 8.65
N SER A 154 13.67 0.86 7.90
CA SER A 154 15.05 0.37 7.96
C SER A 154 16.05 1.32 7.31
N GLU A 155 15.67 2.06 6.26
CA GLU A 155 16.54 3.03 5.61
C GLU A 155 16.71 4.34 6.40
N ALA A 156 15.74 4.72 7.23
CA ALA A 156 15.76 5.97 8.01
C ALA A 156 16.34 5.82 9.43
N ARG A 157 16.74 4.61 9.84
CA ARG A 157 17.37 4.30 11.13
C ARG A 157 18.88 4.15 10.99
#